data_AF-A0A662KL26-F1
#
_entry.id   AF-A0A662KL26-F1
#
_cell.length_a   1.000
_cell.length_b   1.000
_cell.length_c   1.000
_cell.angle_alpha   90.00
_cell.angle_beta   90.00
_cell.angle_gamma   90.00
#
_symmetry.space_group_name_H-M   'P 1'
#
loop_
_entity.id
_entity.type
_entity.pdbx_description
1 polymer ?
#
loop_
_entity_poly.entity_id
_entity_poly.type
_entity_poly.pdbx_seq_one_letter_code
_entity_poly.pdbx_strand_id
1 'polypeptide(L)'
;MLESKKIDLLRDILSRSKEDFMVCPECGAHITIVHLPPRYGSHGPVYDTYLECSKCDFKMRVNSFTLYGAVKDYDDKTIEISSWSETGSREINRFYHVLDENLLRKLKESGDLVEFLIVNDIVLLVIG
;
A
#
# COMPACT_ATOMS: atom_id res chain seq x y z
N MET A 1 11.29 -7.79 14.02
CA MET A 1 10.17 -8.69 14.41
C MET A 1 8.85 -7.97 14.68
N LEU A 2 8.82 -6.73 15.21
CA LEU A 2 7.58 -5.96 15.36
C LEU A 2 7.01 -5.42 14.05
N GLU A 3 7.88 -5.04 13.10
CA GLU A 3 7.46 -4.55 11.78
C GLU A 3 6.88 -5.67 10.91
N SER A 4 7.47 -6.86 10.93
CA SER A 4 6.96 -8.01 10.17
C SER A 4 5.55 -8.39 10.61
N LYS A 5 5.27 -8.46 11.92
CA LYS A 5 3.91 -8.75 12.43
C LYS A 5 2.88 -7.69 12.04
N LYS A 6 3.27 -6.42 11.99
CA LYS A 6 2.38 -5.32 11.55
C LYS A 6 2.13 -5.39 10.05
N ILE A 7 3.16 -5.70 9.27
CA ILE A 7 3.05 -5.93 7.83
C ILE A 7 2.13 -7.12 7.57
N ASP A 8 2.32 -8.25 8.27
CA ASP A 8 1.49 -9.44 8.13
C ASP A 8 0.01 -9.14 8.49
N LEU A 9 -0.22 -8.41 9.59
CA LEU A 9 -1.57 -8.00 9.99
C LEU A 9 -2.23 -7.03 8.98
N LEU A 10 -1.45 -6.09 8.43
CA LEU A 10 -1.93 -5.20 7.37
C LEU A 10 -2.22 -5.99 6.10
N ARG A 11 -1.34 -6.92 5.72
CA ARG A 11 -1.57 -7.85 4.60
C ARG A 11 -2.84 -8.65 4.83
N ASP A 12 -3.10 -9.15 6.03
CA ASP A 12 -4.32 -9.90 6.33
C ASP A 12 -5.59 -9.04 6.21
N ILE A 13 -5.55 -7.79 6.69
CA ILE A 13 -6.66 -6.83 6.57
C ILE A 13 -6.92 -6.43 5.11
N LEU A 14 -5.85 -6.33 4.33
CA LEU A 14 -5.84 -5.73 2.99
C LEU A 14 -5.74 -6.76 1.86
N SER A 15 -5.59 -8.04 2.17
CA SER A 15 -5.53 -9.10 1.16
C SER A 15 -6.91 -9.35 0.55
N ARG A 16 -6.96 -9.30 -0.79
CA ARG A 16 -8.13 -9.60 -1.62
C ARG A 16 -8.49 -11.09 -1.69
N SER A 17 -7.78 -11.98 -0.99
CA SER A 17 -8.01 -13.42 -1.06
C SER A 17 -9.25 -13.89 -0.31
N LYS A 18 -9.80 -13.03 0.56
CA LYS A 18 -11.13 -13.19 1.15
C LYS A 18 -12.11 -12.36 0.31
N GLU A 19 -13.30 -12.90 0.08
CA GLU A 19 -14.40 -12.22 -0.64
C GLU A 19 -14.73 -10.84 -0.04
N ASP A 20 -14.29 -10.58 1.20
CA ASP A 20 -14.42 -9.33 1.92
C ASP A 20 -13.05 -8.64 2.14
N PHE A 21 -12.82 -7.54 1.41
CA PHE A 21 -11.73 -6.58 1.65
C PHE A 21 -12.04 -5.76 2.93
N MET A 22 -11.02 -5.30 3.65
CA MET A 22 -11.19 -4.42 4.83
C MET A 22 -11.93 -5.08 6.00
N VAL A 23 -11.45 -6.26 6.41
CA VAL A 23 -12.04 -7.04 7.50
C VAL A 23 -11.19 -6.94 8.77
N CYS A 24 -11.87 -6.75 9.91
CA CYS A 24 -11.24 -6.68 11.21
C CYS A 24 -10.62 -8.04 11.60
N PRO A 25 -9.33 -8.08 11.97
CA PRO A 25 -8.65 -9.32 12.31
C PRO A 25 -9.10 -9.88 13.66
N GLU A 26 -9.71 -9.07 14.52
CA GLU A 26 -10.17 -9.50 15.86
C GLU A 26 -11.59 -10.04 15.86
N CYS A 27 -12.51 -9.42 15.10
CA CYS A 27 -13.94 -9.74 15.18
C CYS A 27 -14.63 -9.98 13.83
N GLY A 28 -13.92 -9.87 12.71
CA GLY A 28 -14.46 -10.11 11.37
C GLY A 28 -15.41 -9.03 10.84
N ALA A 29 -15.64 -7.95 11.58
CA ALA A 29 -16.47 -6.82 11.11
C ALA A 29 -15.70 -5.92 10.12
N HIS A 30 -16.42 -5.05 9.42
CA HIS A 30 -15.83 -4.11 8.47
C HIS A 30 -14.89 -3.09 9.14
N ILE A 31 -13.78 -2.78 8.49
CA ILE A 31 -12.84 -1.71 8.86
C ILE A 31 -13.13 -0.46 8.02
N THR A 32 -13.20 0.69 8.69
CA THR A 32 -13.31 2.00 8.04
C THR A 32 -11.94 2.67 7.98
N ILE A 33 -11.67 3.37 6.88
CA ILE A 33 -10.48 4.21 6.70
C ILE A 33 -10.84 5.64 7.12
N VAL A 34 -10.14 6.17 8.11
CA VAL A 34 -10.28 7.56 8.56
C VAL A 34 -9.01 8.32 8.18
N HIS A 35 -9.10 9.19 7.18
CA HIS A 35 -8.00 10.05 6.77
C HIS A 35 -7.95 11.31 7.63
N LEU A 36 -6.76 11.63 8.16
CA LEU A 36 -6.46 12.92 8.75
C LEU A 36 -5.96 13.91 7.68
N PRO A 37 -5.90 15.22 8.00
CA PRO A 37 -5.31 16.19 7.11
C PRO A 37 -3.91 15.75 6.63
N PRO A 38 -3.60 15.92 5.33
CA PRO A 38 -2.33 15.48 4.78
C PRO A 38 -1.16 16.25 5.37
N ARG A 39 -0.04 15.56 5.48
CA ARG A 39 1.30 16.13 5.69
C ARG A 39 2.11 15.92 4.41
N TYR A 40 3.06 16.80 4.12
CA TYR A 40 3.94 16.64 2.96
C TYR A 40 5.16 15.79 3.33
N GLY A 41 5.41 14.73 2.55
CA GLY A 41 6.56 13.83 2.67
C GLY A 41 7.35 13.75 1.37
N SER A 42 8.36 12.88 1.29
CA SER A 42 9.26 12.76 0.13
C SER A 42 8.59 12.40 -1.20
N HIS A 43 7.37 11.87 -1.15
CA HIS A 43 6.60 11.44 -2.32
C HIS A 43 5.33 12.29 -2.50
N GLY A 44 5.27 13.49 -1.91
CA GLY A 44 4.10 14.37 -1.94
C GLY A 44 3.18 14.21 -0.72
N PRO A 45 1.85 14.40 -0.88
CA PRO A 45 0.92 14.37 0.24
C PRO A 45 0.79 12.95 0.84
N VAL A 46 1.21 12.83 2.09
CA VAL A 46 1.06 11.65 2.93
C VAL A 46 -0.11 11.88 3.88
N TYR A 47 -1.03 10.94 3.94
CA TYR A 47 -2.16 10.97 4.84
C TYR A 47 -1.85 10.10 6.05
N ASP A 48 -1.85 10.70 7.23
CA ASP A 48 -1.98 9.93 8.47
C ASP A 48 -3.40 9.37 8.50
N THR A 49 -3.51 8.06 8.64
CA THR A 49 -4.76 7.33 8.46
C THR A 49 -4.98 6.39 9.63
N TYR A 50 -6.22 6.24 10.08
CA TYR A 50 -6.61 5.21 11.03
C TYR A 50 -7.48 4.16 10.34
N LEU A 51 -7.11 2.90 10.52
CA LEU A 51 -7.95 1.74 10.23
C LEU A 51 -8.72 1.42 11.51
N GLU A 52 -10.03 1.62 11.51
CA GLU A 52 -10.89 1.43 12.69
C GLU A 52 -11.97 0.38 12.44
N CYS A 53 -12.14 -0.56 13.36
CA CYS A 53 -13.24 -1.50 13.30
C CYS A 53 -14.57 -0.85 13.70
N SER A 54 -15.64 -1.16 12.99
CA SER A 54 -16.98 -0.66 13.32
C SER A 54 -17.63 -1.33 14.55
N LYS A 55 -17.03 -2.40 15.09
CA LYS A 55 -17.65 -3.27 16.11
C LYS A 55 -16.82 -3.48 17.38
N CYS A 56 -15.49 -3.45 17.31
CA CYS A 56 -14.61 -3.61 18.47
C CYS A 56 -13.57 -2.48 18.57
N ASP A 57 -12.77 -2.48 19.62
CA ASP A 57 -11.76 -1.44 19.90
C ASP A 57 -10.51 -1.53 19.01
N PHE A 58 -10.51 -2.40 17.99
CA PHE A 58 -9.42 -2.52 17.05
C PHE A 58 -9.22 -1.19 16.30
N LYS A 59 -8.03 -0.62 16.46
CA LYS A 59 -7.56 0.54 15.71
C LYS A 59 -6.09 0.41 15.36
N MET A 60 -5.74 0.79 14.15
CA MET A 60 -4.35 0.82 13.70
C MET A 60 -4.06 2.14 13.00
N ARG A 61 -3.01 2.84 13.47
CA ARG A 61 -2.47 4.00 12.76
C ARG A 61 -1.58 3.52 11.61
N VAL A 62 -1.85 4.05 10.42
CA VAL A 62 -1.10 3.80 9.19
C VAL A 62 -0.82 5.12 8.49
N ASN A 63 0.18 5.15 7.64
CA ASN A 63 0.41 6.25 6.70
C ASN A 63 0.05 5.76 5.31
N SER A 64 -0.62 6.58 4.52
CA SER A 64 -0.95 6.26 3.14
C SER A 64 -0.55 7.38 2.20
N PHE A 65 -0.02 7.04 1.03
CA PHE A 65 0.28 7.97 -0.04
C PHE A 65 0.17 7.26 -1.38
N THR A 66 0.07 8.02 -2.45
CA THR A 66 0.15 7.47 -3.81
C THR A 66 1.51 7.77 -4.42
N LEU A 67 1.99 6.86 -5.26
CA LEU A 67 3.21 7.04 -6.03
C LEU A 67 2.91 6.75 -7.49
N TYR A 68 3.18 7.71 -8.38
CA TYR A 68 3.06 7.52 -9.82
C TYR A 68 4.40 7.02 -10.40
N GLY A 69 4.39 5.89 -11.10
CA GLY A 69 5.62 5.31 -11.61
C GLY A 69 5.43 4.04 -12.45
N ALA A 70 6.55 3.43 -12.84
CA ALA A 70 6.58 2.17 -13.58
C ALA A 70 7.26 1.08 -12.73
N VAL A 71 6.80 -0.16 -12.89
CA VAL A 71 7.43 -1.33 -12.26
C VAL A 71 8.80 -1.56 -12.89
N LYS A 72 9.86 -1.46 -12.07
CA LYS A 72 11.24 -1.73 -12.50
C LYS A 72 11.62 -3.19 -12.29
N ASP A 73 11.33 -3.71 -11.10
CA ASP A 73 11.55 -5.11 -10.73
C ASP A 73 10.59 -5.53 -9.60
N TYR A 74 10.43 -6.84 -9.38
CA TYR A 74 9.66 -7.38 -8.26
C TYR A 74 10.07 -8.82 -7.92
N ASP A 75 9.79 -9.22 -6.67
CA ASP A 75 9.89 -10.60 -6.17
C ASP A 75 8.62 -10.95 -5.37
N ASP A 76 8.58 -12.10 -4.69
CA ASP A 76 7.40 -12.55 -3.93
C ASP A 76 6.97 -11.59 -2.79
N LYS A 77 7.85 -10.68 -2.38
CA LYS A 77 7.63 -9.82 -1.21
C LYS A 77 7.63 -8.34 -1.55
N THR A 78 8.42 -7.94 -2.53
CA THR A 78 8.79 -6.56 -2.75
C THR A 78 8.74 -6.17 -4.21
N ILE A 79 8.47 -4.89 -4.43
CA ILE A 79 8.38 -4.25 -5.74
C ILE A 79 9.30 -3.04 -5.75
N GLU A 80 9.98 -2.82 -6.87
CA GLU A 80 10.76 -1.63 -7.15
C GLU A 80 10.01 -0.78 -8.17
N ILE A 81 9.70 0.46 -7.79
CA ILE A 81 8.95 1.41 -8.60
C ILE A 81 9.91 2.53 -9.02
N SER A 82 10.11 2.67 -10.32
CA SER A 82 10.77 3.84 -10.90
C SER A 82 9.79 5.00 -10.94
N SER A 83 10.14 6.10 -10.28
CA SER A 83 9.30 7.28 -10.12
C SER A 83 10.13 8.56 -10.16
N TRP A 84 9.49 9.70 -9.91
CA TRP A 84 10.13 11.00 -9.82
C TRP A 84 10.02 11.55 -8.40
N SER A 85 11.15 12.02 -7.88
CA SER A 85 11.18 12.82 -6.65
C SER A 85 10.46 14.15 -6.85
N GLU A 86 10.13 14.83 -5.75
CA GLU A 86 9.56 16.19 -5.78
C GLU A 86 10.44 17.20 -6.53
N THR A 87 11.75 16.96 -6.59
CA THR A 87 12.71 17.83 -7.31
C THR A 87 12.84 17.50 -8.80
N GLY A 88 12.08 16.52 -9.30
CA GLY A 88 12.12 16.06 -10.69
C GLY A 88 13.25 15.08 -11.01
N SER A 89 14.07 14.70 -10.03
CA SER A 89 15.08 13.64 -10.20
C SER A 89 14.41 12.27 -10.28
N ARG A 90 14.93 11.36 -11.10
CA ARG A 90 14.48 9.96 -11.14
C ARG A 90 14.93 9.23 -9.88
N GLU A 91 14.03 8.45 -9.31
CA GLU A 91 14.30 7.61 -8.14
C GLU A 91 13.69 6.22 -8.30
N ILE A 92 14.31 5.23 -7.65
CA ILE A 92 13.79 3.87 -7.56
C ILE A 92 13.48 3.62 -6.10
N ASN A 93 12.20 3.45 -5.81
CA ASN A 93 11.71 3.19 -4.45
C ASN A 93 11.32 1.73 -4.33
N ARG A 94 11.74 1.08 -3.24
CA ARG A 94 11.44 -0.33 -2.96
C ARG A 94 10.41 -0.42 -1.83
N PHE A 95 9.33 -1.16 -2.08
CA PHE A 95 8.24 -1.36 -1.14
C PHE A 95 7.93 -2.85 -0.98
N TYR A 96 7.25 -3.22 0.09
CA TYR A 96 6.53 -4.49 0.13
C TYR A 96 5.30 -4.42 -0.79
N HIS A 97 4.73 -5.56 -1.20
CA HIS A 97 3.44 -5.55 -1.92
C HIS A 97 2.55 -6.74 -1.56
N VAL A 98 1.27 -6.62 -1.92
CA VAL A 98 0.29 -7.73 -1.95
C VAL A 98 -0.32 -7.93 -3.34
N LEU A 99 0.25 -7.27 -4.34
CA LEU A 99 -0.22 -7.33 -5.73
C LEU A 99 -0.02 -8.73 -6.34
N ASP A 100 -0.94 -9.09 -7.23
CA ASP A 100 -0.91 -10.33 -8.02
C ASP A 100 0.31 -10.37 -8.95
N GLU A 101 0.96 -11.53 -9.04
CA GLU A 101 2.17 -11.71 -9.84
C GLU A 101 1.92 -11.48 -11.34
N ASN A 102 0.76 -11.88 -11.87
CA ASN A 102 0.45 -11.67 -13.29
C ASN A 102 0.23 -10.19 -13.61
N LEU A 103 -0.35 -9.43 -12.68
CA LEU A 103 -0.45 -7.98 -12.80
C LEU A 103 0.93 -7.33 -12.84
N LEU A 104 1.80 -7.68 -11.89
CA LEU A 104 3.17 -7.14 -11.83
C LEU A 104 3.98 -7.48 -13.07
N ARG A 105 3.86 -8.72 -13.58
CA ARG A 105 4.51 -9.14 -14.82
C ARG A 105 4.08 -8.26 -15.99
N LYS A 106 2.78 -8.05 -16.18
CA LYS A 106 2.24 -7.20 -17.25
C LYS A 106 2.72 -5.75 -17.16
N LEU A 107 2.73 -5.18 -15.95
CA LEU A 107 3.20 -3.80 -15.75
C LEU A 107 4.70 -3.66 -16.01
N LYS A 108 5.51 -4.65 -15.63
CA LYS A 108 6.95 -4.67 -15.91
C LYS A 108 7.24 -4.81 -17.42
N GLU A 109 6.50 -5.68 -18.11
CA GLU A 109 6.67 -5.92 -19.55
C GLU A 109 6.22 -4.74 -20.41
N SER A 110 5.12 -4.08 -20.04
CA SER A 110 4.60 -2.90 -20.73
C SER A 110 5.42 -1.64 -20.46
N GLY A 111 5.96 -1.49 -19.25
CA GLY A 111 6.59 -0.24 -18.81
C GLY A 111 5.58 0.89 -18.58
N ASP A 112 4.30 0.55 -18.41
CA ASP A 112 3.23 1.51 -18.20
C ASP A 112 3.44 2.30 -16.90
N LEU A 113 3.12 3.60 -16.96
CA LEU A 113 3.11 4.48 -15.81
C LEU A 113 1.71 4.43 -15.17
N VAL A 114 1.67 3.96 -13.93
CA VAL A 114 0.44 3.78 -13.16
C VAL A 114 0.58 4.41 -11.78
N GLU A 115 -0.55 4.66 -11.11
CA GLU A 115 -0.56 5.15 -9.74
C GLU A 115 -0.66 3.99 -8.75
N PHE A 116 0.25 3.93 -7.78
CA PHE A 116 0.29 2.91 -6.74
C PHE A 116 -0.21 3.49 -5.42
N LEU A 117 -1.14 2.80 -4.74
CA LEU A 117 -1.49 3.13 -3.36
C LEU A 117 -0.55 2.39 -2.40
N ILE A 118 0.18 3.15 -1.60
CA ILE A 118 1.11 2.64 -0.59
C ILE A 118 0.53 2.92 0.79
N VAL A 119 0.50 1.89 1.64
CA VAL A 119 0.09 1.99 3.05
C VAL A 119 1.16 1.36 3.93
N ASN A 120 1.80 2.14 4.80
CA ASN A 120 2.94 1.71 5.63
C ASN A 120 3.99 0.92 4.83
N ASP A 121 4.45 1.49 3.71
CA ASP A 121 5.46 0.90 2.82
C ASP A 121 5.04 -0.40 2.13
N ILE A 122 3.73 -0.70 2.11
CA ILE A 122 3.14 -1.83 1.37
C ILE A 122 2.30 -1.28 0.22
N VAL A 123 2.64 -1.67 -1.01
CA VAL A 123 1.81 -1.44 -2.19
C VAL A 123 0.60 -2.37 -2.16
N LEU A 124 -0.59 -1.76 -2.11
CA LEU A 124 -1.85 -2.48 -1.96
C LEU A 124 -2.59 -2.68 -3.27
N LEU A 125 -2.61 -1.64 -4.08
CA LEU A 125 -3.38 -1.62 -5.32
C LEU A 125 -2.74 -0.68 -6.33
N VAL A 126 -3.08 -0.94 -7.57
CA VAL A 126 -2.79 -0.08 -8.71
C VAL A 126 -4.09 0.66 -9.04
N ILE A 127 -4.02 1.98 -9.15
CA ILE A 127 -5.09 2.89 -9.55
C ILE A 127 -4.84 3.21 -11.03
N GLY A 128 -5.71 2.71 -11.90
CA GLY A 128 -5.59 2.83 -13.35
C GLY A 128 -6.62 1.97 -14.08
#